data_AF-A0A661D611-F1
#
_entry.id   AF-A0A661D611-F1
#
_cell.length_a   1.000
_cell.length_b   1.000
_cell.length_c   1.000
_cell.angle_alpha   90.00
_cell.angle_beta   90.00
_cell.angle_gamma   90.00
#
_symmetry.space_group_name_H-M   'P 1'
#
loop_
_entity.id
_entity.type
_entity.pdbx_description
1 polymer ?
#
loop_
_entity_poly.entity_id
_entity_poly.type
_entity_poly.pdbx_seq_one_letter_code
_entity_poly.pdbx_strand_id
1 'polypeptide(L)'
;MTENIYPVFDRIYDRKVKEEILRQSAKVIWFTGLSGSGKTTLASNLEKDLFFHRFFCQVLDGDNIRTGINNNLGFSEKDRLENIRRISEV
;
A
#
# COMPACT_ATOMS: atom_id res chain seq x y z
N MET A 1 12.64 -14.53 -16.40
CA MET A 1 12.37 -13.41 -17.32
C MET A 1 12.86 -12.11 -16.67
N THR A 2 14.16 -11.85 -16.69
CA THR A 2 14.77 -10.65 -16.07
C THR A 2 15.87 -10.04 -16.95
N GLU A 3 16.07 -10.55 -18.17
CA GLU A 3 17.27 -10.24 -18.97
C GLU A 3 17.29 -8.84 -19.61
N ASN A 4 16.24 -8.03 -19.47
CA ASN A 4 16.18 -6.69 -20.05
C ASN A 4 15.53 -5.65 -19.12
N ILE A 5 15.80 -5.72 -17.81
CA ILE A 5 15.30 -4.73 -16.84
C ILE A 5 16.39 -3.68 -16.59
N TYR A 6 16.11 -2.44 -17.00
CA TYR A 6 16.97 -1.28 -16.76
C TYR A 6 16.30 -0.34 -15.77
N PRO A 7 16.60 -0.44 -14.46
CA PRO A 7 15.96 0.41 -13.47
C PRO A 7 16.42 1.87 -13.63
N VAL A 8 15.45 2.79 -13.64
CA VAL A 8 15.68 4.23 -13.82
C VAL A 8 15.72 4.97 -12.48
N PHE A 9 16.30 4.36 -11.45
CA PHE A 9 16.37 4.96 -10.11
C PHE A 9 17.08 6.32 -10.10
N ASP A 10 17.98 6.54 -11.06
CA ASP A 10 18.67 7.81 -11.31
C ASP A 10 17.74 8.93 -11.79
N ARG A 11 16.56 8.60 -12.33
CA ARG A 11 15.56 9.55 -12.84
C ARG A 11 14.37 9.75 -11.92
N ILE A 12 14.33 9.04 -10.78
CA ILE A 12 13.23 9.09 -9.83
C ILE A 12 13.75 9.68 -8.51
N TYR A 13 13.03 10.64 -7.93
CA TYR A 13 13.37 11.14 -6.60
C TYR A 13 13.36 9.99 -5.58
N ASP A 14 14.45 9.89 -4.82
CA ASP A 14 14.58 8.90 -3.77
C ASP A 14 13.63 9.21 -2.59
N ARG A 15 13.58 8.28 -1.64
CA ARG A 15 12.76 8.41 -0.44
C ARG A 15 13.12 9.66 0.36
N LYS A 16 14.40 9.96 0.52
CA LYS A 16 14.88 11.03 1.39
C LYS A 16 14.42 12.39 0.90
N VAL A 17 14.54 12.63 -0.41
CA VAL A 17 14.05 13.88 -1.05
C VAL A 17 12.54 14.04 -0.85
N LYS A 18 11.76 12.97 -1.02
CA LYS A 18 10.30 13.01 -0.80
C LYS A 18 9.94 13.31 0.66
N GLU A 19 10.61 12.67 1.61
CA GLU A 19 10.40 12.90 3.04
C GLU A 19 10.77 14.34 3.46
N GLU A 20 11.84 14.90 2.91
CA GLU A 20 12.26 16.29 3.15
C GLU A 20 11.23 17.29 2.61
N ILE A 21 10.75 17.10 1.37
CA ILE A 21 9.74 17.98 0.74
C ILE A 21 8.42 17.92 1.51
N LEU A 22 7.95 16.71 1.86
CA LEU A 22 6.70 16.51 2.58
C LEU A 22 6.81 16.81 4.09
N ARG A 23 8.03 16.99 4.61
CA ARG A 23 8.32 17.18 6.04
C ARG A 23 7.71 16.06 6.91
N GLN A 24 7.72 14.84 6.40
CA GLN A 24 7.18 13.66 7.10
C GLN A 24 8.05 12.43 6.78
N SER A 25 8.18 11.52 7.73
CA SER A 25 8.83 10.23 7.48
C SER A 25 7.82 9.20 6.98
N ALA A 26 8.14 8.50 5.90
CA ALA A 26 7.31 7.43 5.36
C ALA A 26 7.27 6.23 6.32
N LYS A 27 6.06 5.73 6.58
CA LYS A 27 5.80 4.56 7.44
C LYS A 27 4.74 3.69 6.77
N VAL A 28 4.81 2.39 7.05
CA VAL A 28 3.79 1.42 6.66
C VAL A 28 3.09 0.93 7.92
N ILE A 29 1.78 1.05 7.97
CA ILE A 29 0.94 0.56 9.06
C ILE A 29 0.11 -0.60 8.50
N TRP A 30 0.45 -1.82 8.91
CA TRP A 30 -0.20 -3.02 8.40
C TRP A 30 -1.31 -3.50 9.34
N PHE A 31 -2.56 -3.25 8.96
CA PHE A 31 -3.72 -3.80 9.68
C PHE A 31 -3.96 -5.27 9.27
N THR A 32 -3.93 -6.16 10.25
CA THR A 32 -4.24 -7.59 10.07
C THR A 32 -5.35 -8.02 11.02
N GLY A 33 -6.13 -9.02 10.62
CA GLY A 33 -7.30 -9.48 11.38
C GLY A 33 -8.35 -10.14 10.50
N LEU A 34 -9.30 -10.80 11.15
CA LEU A 34 -10.40 -11.52 10.49
C LEU A 34 -11.28 -10.61 9.63
N SER A 35 -12.02 -11.18 8.69
CA SER A 35 -13.06 -10.43 7.97
C SER A 35 -14.07 -9.86 8.97
N GLY A 36 -14.46 -8.60 8.79
CA GLY A 36 -15.34 -7.90 9.73
C GLY A 36 -14.68 -7.40 11.03
N SER A 37 -13.39 -7.62 11.27
CA SER A 37 -12.71 -7.15 12.49
C SER A 37 -12.47 -5.62 12.55
N GLY A 38 -12.98 -4.85 11.58
CA GLY A 38 -12.87 -3.39 11.56
C GLY A 38 -11.60 -2.80 10.91
N LYS A 39 -10.80 -3.58 10.18
CA LYS A 39 -9.55 -3.10 9.54
C LYS A 39 -9.76 -1.85 8.67
N THR A 40 -10.70 -1.91 7.72
CA THR A 40 -11.00 -0.80 6.80
C THR A 40 -11.58 0.41 7.55
N THR A 41 -12.38 0.18 8.59
CA THR A 41 -12.90 1.24 9.47
C THR A 41 -11.78 1.98 10.19
N LEU A 42 -10.82 1.25 10.78
CA LEU A 42 -9.66 1.83 11.44
C LEU A 42 -8.76 2.57 10.44
N ALA A 43 -8.47 1.96 9.29
CA ALA A 43 -7.63 2.58 8.26
C ALA A 43 -8.22 3.88 7.73
N SER A 44 -9.53 3.92 7.42
CA SER A 44 -10.20 5.13 6.93
C SER A 44 -10.25 6.24 7.97
N ASN A 45 -10.49 5.91 9.25
CA ASN A 45 -10.49 6.92 10.31
C ASN A 45 -9.08 7.44 10.59
N LEU A 46 -8.07 6.57 10.58
CA LEU A 46 -6.67 6.97 10.72
C LEU A 46 -6.23 7.88 9.57
N GLU A 47 -6.60 7.58 8.33
CA GLU A 47 -6.31 8.43 7.17
C GLU A 47 -6.91 9.83 7.34
N LYS A 48 -8.17 9.93 7.76
CA LYS A 48 -8.83 11.23 8.03
C LYS A 48 -8.14 12.01 9.14
N ASP A 49 -7.73 11.34 10.21
CA ASP A 49 -7.03 11.97 11.34
C ASP A 49 -5.63 12.47 10.93
N LEU A 50 -4.86 11.64 10.24
CA LEU A 50 -3.56 12.02 9.67
C LEU A 50 -3.68 13.20 8.71
N PHE A 51 -4.71 13.19 7.85
CA PHE A 51 -4.99 14.30 6.94
C PHE A 51 -5.28 15.60 7.68
N PHE A 52 -6.08 15.55 8.76
CA PHE A 52 -6.33 16.71 9.62
C PHE A 52 -5.03 17.25 10.26
N HIS A 53 -4.11 16.35 10.61
CA HIS A 53 -2.78 16.67 11.10
C HIS A 53 -1.74 17.02 10.00
N ARG A 54 -2.19 17.20 8.75
CA ARG A 54 -1.36 17.56 7.59
C ARG A 54 -0.32 16.51 7.20
N PHE A 55 -0.57 15.25 7.52
CA PHE A 55 0.20 14.12 7.00
C PHE A 55 -0.44 13.59 5.72
N PHE A 56 0.39 13.36 4.70
CA PHE A 56 -0.03 12.67 3.50
C PHE A 56 0.00 11.16 3.75
N CYS A 57 -1.16 10.53 3.63
CA CYS A 57 -1.38 9.10 3.84
C CYS A 57 -2.16 8.53 2.65
N GLN A 58 -1.93 7.26 2.36
CA GLN A 58 -2.67 6.49 1.36
C GLN A 58 -3.09 5.17 1.98
N VAL A 59 -4.39 4.86 1.92
CA VAL A 59 -4.90 3.54 2.31
C VAL A 59 -4.80 2.57 1.14
N LEU A 60 -4.21 1.40 1.40
CA LEU A 60 -4.21 0.23 0.51
C LEU A 60 -5.17 -0.81 1.11
N ASP A 61 -6.40 -0.86 0.59
CA ASP A 61 -7.40 -1.82 1.04
C ASP A 61 -7.46 -3.03 0.10
N GLY A 62 -7.47 -4.23 0.69
CA GLY A 62 -7.42 -5.49 -0.06
C GLY A 62 -8.64 -5.71 -0.95
N ASP A 63 -9.82 -5.22 -0.55
CA ASP A 63 -11.03 -5.34 -1.37
C ASP A 63 -10.98 -4.33 -2.52
N ASN A 64 -10.52 -3.10 -2.29
CA ASN A 64 -10.31 -2.12 -3.36
C ASN A 64 -9.28 -2.60 -4.39
N ILE A 65 -8.15 -3.15 -3.94
CA ILE A 65 -7.10 -3.66 -4.84
C ILE A 65 -7.59 -4.87 -5.65
N ARG A 66 -8.47 -5.71 -5.08
CA ARG A 66 -9.15 -6.80 -5.79
C ARG A 66 -10.07 -6.31 -6.90
N THR A 67 -10.60 -5.09 -6.84
CA THR A 67 -11.39 -4.54 -7.97
C THR A 67 -10.51 -4.07 -9.13
N GLY A 68 -9.23 -3.78 -8.87
CA GLY A 68 -8.26 -3.29 -9.86
C GLY A 68 -7.15 -4.29 -10.17
N ILE A 69 -5.96 -4.02 -9.62
CA ILE A 69 -4.70 -4.74 -9.93
C ILE A 69 -4.79 -6.25 -9.65
N ASN A 70 -5.63 -6.66 -8.69
CA ASN A 70 -5.80 -8.05 -8.28
C ASN A 70 -7.14 -8.66 -8.69
N ASN A 71 -7.80 -8.12 -9.72
CA ASN A 71 -9.09 -8.63 -10.22
C ASN A 71 -9.04 -10.06 -10.77
N ASN A 72 -7.84 -10.57 -11.06
CA ASN A 72 -7.62 -11.94 -11.52
C ASN A 72 -7.39 -12.95 -10.37
N LEU A 73 -7.37 -12.50 -9.12
CA LEU A 73 -7.11 -13.36 -7.95
C LEU A 73 -8.42 -13.74 -7.26
N GLY A 74 -8.64 -15.05 -7.10
CA GLY A 74 -9.75 -15.59 -6.31
C GLY A 74 -9.51 -15.53 -4.80
N PHE A 75 -10.17 -16.42 -4.06
CA PHE A 75 -10.06 -16.52 -2.59
C PHE A 75 -9.34 -17.78 -2.11
N SER A 76 -8.72 -18.53 -3.03
CA SER A 76 -7.87 -19.67 -2.70
C SER A 76 -6.67 -19.23 -1.83
N GLU A 77 -6.07 -20.15 -1.10
CA GLU A 77 -4.89 -19.85 -0.27
C GLU A 77 -3.76 -19.23 -1.11
N LYS A 78 -3.50 -19.82 -2.28
CA LYS A 78 -2.49 -19.31 -3.23
C LYS A 78 -2.81 -17.89 -3.71
N ASP A 79 -4.07 -17.62 -4.04
CA ASP A 79 -4.50 -16.28 -4.48
C ASP A 79 -4.40 -15.25 -3.36
N ARG A 80 -4.64 -15.65 -2.10
CA ARG A 80 -4.47 -14.78 -0.93
C ARG A 80 -3.00 -14.44 -0.69
N LEU A 81 -2.10 -15.40 -0.83
CA LEU A 81 -0.66 -15.17 -0.71
C LEU A 81 -0.16 -14.23 -1.79
N GLU A 82 -0.58 -14.43 -3.05
CA GLU A 82 -0.20 -13.55 -4.16
C GLU A 82 -0.80 -12.14 -3.99
N ASN A 83 -2.03 -12.04 -3.49
CA ASN A 83 -2.66 -10.76 -3.19
C ASN A 83 -1.83 -9.98 -2.15
N ILE A 84 -1.38 -10.64 -1.08
CA ILE A 84 -0.53 -10.02 -0.06
C ILE A 84 0.83 -9.61 -0.67
N ARG A 85 1.47 -10.48 -1.47
CA ARG A 85 2.76 -10.18 -2.11
C ARG A 85 2.68 -8.93 -2.97
N ARG A 86 1.67 -8.82 -3.84
CA ARG A 86 1.49 -7.66 -4.72
C ARG A 86 1.25 -6.37 -3.93
N ILE A 87 0.48 -6.43 -2.85
CA ILE A 87 0.23 -5.25 -1.99
C ILE A 87 1.52 -4.80 -1.29
N SER A 88 2.36 -5.74 -0.85
CA SER A 88 3.63 -5.43 -0.19
C SER A 88 4.71 -4.86 -1.12
N GLU A 89 4.58 -5.04 -2.43
CA GLU A 89 5.51 -4.53 -3.44
C GLU A 89 5.12 -3.15 -4.01
N VAL A 90 3.92 -2.67 -3.67
CA VAL A 90 3.40 -1.34 -4.03
C VAL A 90 3.69 -0.36 -2.90
#